data_AF-A0A6N2LCI2-F1
#
_entry.id   AF-A0A6N2LCI2-F1
#
_cell.length_a   1.000
_cell.length_b   1.000
_cell.length_c   1.000
_cell.angle_alpha   90.00
_cell.angle_beta   90.00
_cell.angle_gamma   90.00
#
_symmetry.space_group_name_H-M   'P 1'
#
loop_
_entity.id
_entity.type
_entity.pdbx_description
1 polymer ?
#
loop_
_entity_poly.entity_id
_entity_poly.type
_entity_poly.pdbx_seq_one_letter_code
_entity_poly.pdbx_strand_id
1 'polypeptide(L)'
;MYKNIITSDSTNLSSDIEDNEHDQCLESDRSQSHEPRTVGFSKHGWLLVSQGKYVVFFFNPITNQRIDLPGLPRDECIFDEISFSEAPTSPDCIVLAIHVQSFWVFFAFIRRGEDHWNSDRIYLESGFVPSYSSPAFTRDAYYFWDRLDVWLFLPKHRRER
;
A
#
# COMPACT_ATOMS: atom_id res chain seq x y z
N MET A 1 -0.22 -19.78 15.19
CA MET A 1 1.20 -19.76 14.78
C MET A 1 1.18 -19.31 13.33
N TYR A 2 1.45 -18.04 13.07
CA TYR A 2 1.37 -17.46 11.72
C TYR A 2 2.54 -18.00 10.91
N LYS A 3 2.27 -18.62 9.76
CA LYS A 3 3.32 -19.29 8.97
C LYS A 3 4.11 -18.31 8.12
N ASN A 4 3.54 -17.14 7.80
CA ASN A 4 4.17 -16.19 6.88
C ASN A 4 4.15 -14.76 7.43
N ILE A 5 5.33 -14.23 7.74
CA ILE A 5 5.54 -12.88 8.27
C ILE A 5 6.30 -12.07 7.22
N ILE A 6 5.72 -10.96 6.81
CA ILE A 6 6.31 -9.92 5.98
C ILE A 6 6.80 -8.81 6.91
N THR A 7 8.09 -8.48 6.81
CA THR A 7 8.68 -7.35 7.53
C THR A 7 9.37 -6.42 6.55
N SER A 8 9.36 -5.13 6.80
CA SER A 8 10.14 -4.16 6.01
C SER A 8 11.67 -4.28 6.18
N ASP A 9 12.18 -5.22 6.97
CA ASP A 9 13.62 -5.42 7.24
C ASP A 9 14.19 -6.67 6.53
N SER A 10 13.42 -7.35 5.67
CA SER A 10 13.91 -8.48 4.86
C SER A 10 14.81 -8.01 3.72
N THR A 11 16.01 -7.56 4.07
CA THR A 11 17.18 -7.74 3.20
C THR A 11 17.68 -9.18 3.36
N ASN A 12 18.21 -9.76 2.29
CA ASN A 12 18.69 -11.16 2.06
C ASN A 12 17.64 -12.07 1.40
N LEU A 13 17.84 -12.66 0.21
CA LEU A 13 19.01 -12.84 -0.65
C LEU A 13 18.74 -12.31 -2.06
N SER A 14 19.71 -11.57 -2.60
CA SER A 14 19.93 -11.52 -4.05
C SER A 14 20.39 -12.90 -4.51
N SER A 15 19.69 -13.44 -5.50
CA SER A 15 20.34 -14.19 -6.58
C SER A 15 19.90 -13.53 -7.87
N ASP A 16 20.88 -13.08 -8.63
CA ASP A 16 20.73 -12.45 -9.93
C ASP A 16 19.85 -13.30 -10.85
N ILE A 17 18.66 -12.81 -11.16
CA ILE A 17 17.91 -13.21 -12.33
C ILE A 17 17.70 -11.93 -13.13
N GLU A 18 18.56 -11.72 -14.13
CA GLU A 18 18.32 -10.76 -15.20
C GLU A 18 17.17 -11.29 -16.07
N ASP A 19 15.93 -11.07 -15.63
CA ASP A 19 14.77 -11.21 -16.48
C ASP A 19 14.34 -9.82 -16.96
N ASN A 20 14.95 -9.46 -18.09
CA ASN A 20 14.49 -8.43 -18.99
C ASN A 20 13.21 -8.91 -19.67
N GLU A 21 12.06 -8.30 -19.38
CA GLU A 21 11.05 -8.01 -20.40
C GLU A 21 10.03 -6.94 -19.95
N HIS A 22 10.33 -5.71 -20.36
CA HIS A 22 9.43 -4.60 -20.68
C HIS A 22 8.67 -3.87 -19.55
N ASP A 23 9.41 -2.93 -18.96
CA ASP A 23 8.91 -1.60 -18.60
C ASP A 23 8.04 -0.99 -19.71
N GLN A 24 6.80 -0.63 -19.39
CA GLN A 24 6.15 0.60 -19.87
C GLN A 24 5.07 1.06 -18.87
N CYS A 25 5.47 1.71 -17.78
CA CYS A 25 4.66 2.80 -17.23
C CYS A 25 4.93 4.07 -18.06
N LEU A 26 4.75 4.00 -19.39
CA LEU A 26 4.93 5.17 -20.26
C LEU A 26 3.90 6.24 -19.90
N GLU A 27 4.41 7.43 -19.63
CA GLU A 27 3.65 8.64 -19.40
C GLU A 27 2.76 8.92 -20.62
N SER A 28 1.45 8.91 -20.39
CA SER A 28 0.51 9.53 -21.31
C SER A 28 0.11 10.88 -20.74
N ASP A 29 0.84 11.91 -21.13
CA ASP A 29 0.43 13.31 -20.96
C ASP A 29 -0.80 13.58 -21.83
N ARG A 30 -2.01 13.60 -21.23
CA ARG A 30 -3.24 14.06 -21.91
C ARG A 30 -4.28 14.67 -20.98
N SER A 31 -4.35 16.00 -21.05
CA SER A 31 -5.55 16.87 -21.03
C SER A 31 -6.48 16.85 -19.80
N GLN A 32 -7.05 18.02 -19.47
CA GLN A 32 -8.00 18.30 -18.37
C GLN A 32 -9.31 17.47 -18.45
N SER A 33 -9.20 16.15 -18.39
CA SER A 33 -10.27 15.26 -17.98
C SER A 33 -10.16 15.10 -16.46
N HIS A 34 -11.29 15.11 -15.75
CA HIS A 34 -11.26 14.79 -14.34
C HIS A 34 -10.82 13.34 -14.19
N GLU A 35 -9.58 13.13 -13.75
CA GLU A 35 -9.06 11.81 -13.40
C GLU A 35 -10.08 11.04 -12.56
N PRO A 36 -10.36 9.77 -12.88
CA PRO A 36 -11.36 8.98 -12.19
C PRO A 36 -11.03 8.90 -10.70
N ARG A 37 -12.07 8.95 -9.86
CA ARG A 37 -11.95 8.81 -8.40
C ARG A 37 -12.56 7.51 -7.95
N THR A 38 -11.81 6.74 -7.17
CA THR A 38 -12.26 5.48 -6.58
C THR A 38 -12.04 5.50 -5.08
N VAL A 39 -13.01 4.97 -4.32
CA VAL A 39 -12.85 4.77 -2.88
C VAL A 39 -12.19 3.41 -2.70
N GLY A 40 -10.97 3.41 -2.17
CA GLY A 40 -10.23 2.17 -1.90
C GLY A 40 -10.53 1.59 -0.52
N PHE A 41 -10.82 2.45 0.46
CA PHE A 41 -11.06 2.01 1.84
C PHE A 41 -11.85 3.04 2.66
N SER A 42 -12.50 2.57 3.73
CA SER A 42 -13.20 3.43 4.68
C SER A 42 -13.05 2.94 6.11
N LYS A 43 -12.71 3.83 7.04
CA LYS A 43 -12.61 3.54 8.47
C LYS A 43 -12.68 4.83 9.28
N HIS A 44 -13.13 4.78 10.54
CA HIS A 44 -13.20 5.94 11.45
C HIS A 44 -13.93 7.18 10.89
N GLY A 45 -14.91 6.98 9.99
CA GLY A 45 -15.62 8.09 9.34
C GLY A 45 -14.85 8.79 8.21
N TRP A 46 -13.71 8.24 7.80
CA TRP A 46 -12.90 8.73 6.68
C TRP A 46 -12.89 7.73 5.53
N LEU A 47 -12.84 8.26 4.31
CA LEU A 47 -12.58 7.54 3.07
C LEU A 47 -11.13 7.74 2.67
N LEU A 48 -10.52 6.70 2.10
CA LEU A 48 -9.25 6.79 1.39
C LEU A 48 -9.55 6.68 -0.11
N VAL A 49 -9.22 7.74 -0.85
CA VAL A 49 -9.63 7.94 -2.24
C VAL A 49 -8.40 8.02 -3.12
N SER A 50 -8.40 7.24 -4.20
CA SER A 50 -7.43 7.35 -5.29
C SER A 50 -8.02 8.21 -6.40
N GLN A 51 -7.21 9.12 -6.95
CA GLN A 51 -7.57 9.96 -8.09
C GLN A 51 -6.50 9.80 -9.18
N GLY A 52 -6.86 9.13 -10.27
CA GLY A 52 -5.87 8.71 -11.26
C GLY A 52 -4.89 7.70 -10.67
N LYS A 53 -3.64 7.68 -11.17
CA LYS A 53 -2.66 6.65 -10.81
C LYS A 53 -1.90 6.90 -9.51
N TYR A 54 -1.54 8.15 -9.22
CA TYR A 54 -0.55 8.47 -8.18
C TYR A 54 -1.07 9.38 -7.07
N VAL A 55 -2.30 9.89 -7.19
CA VAL A 55 -2.86 10.80 -6.20
C VAL A 55 -3.75 10.02 -5.26
N VAL A 56 -3.45 10.10 -3.97
CA VAL A 56 -4.25 9.50 -2.90
C VAL A 56 -4.52 10.57 -1.85
N PHE A 57 -5.73 10.61 -1.31
CA PHE A 57 -6.09 11.51 -0.23
C PHE A 57 -7.16 10.92 0.67
N PHE A 58 -7.21 11.41 1.90
CA PHE A 58 -8.31 11.13 2.80
C PHE A 58 -9.43 12.14 2.60
N PHE A 59 -10.68 11.67 2.72
CA PHE A 59 -11.87 12.50 2.64
C PHE A 59 -12.87 12.13 3.73
N ASN A 60 -13.31 13.12 4.51
CA ASN A 60 -14.39 12.95 5.47
C ASN A 60 -15.70 13.47 4.83
N PRO A 61 -16.67 12.61 4.50
CA PRO A 61 -17.90 13.02 3.82
C PRO A 61 -18.86 13.81 4.73
N ILE A 62 -18.68 13.76 6.05
CA ILE A 62 -19.52 14.46 7.01
C ILE A 62 -19.00 15.88 7.25
N THR A 63 -17.70 16.03 7.47
CA THR A 63 -17.07 17.33 7.73
C THR A 63 -16.58 18.04 6.47
N ASN A 64 -16.62 17.34 5.32
CA ASN A 64 -16.07 17.78 4.05
C ASN A 64 -14.56 18.13 4.11
N GLN A 65 -13.86 17.53 5.07
CA GLN A 65 -12.41 17.71 5.21
C GLN A 65 -11.65 16.79 4.26
N ARG A 66 -10.56 17.31 3.71
CA ARG A 66 -9.62 16.60 2.83
C ARG A 66 -8.22 16.67 3.42
N ILE A 67 -7.50 15.56 3.41
CA ILE A 67 -6.08 15.50 3.79
C ILE A 67 -5.34 14.80 2.64
N ASP A 68 -4.49 15.54 1.94
CA ASP A 68 -3.69 15.01 0.86
C ASP A 68 -2.49 14.23 1.40
N LEU A 69 -2.16 13.11 0.73
CA LEU A 69 -0.92 12.38 0.93
C LEU A 69 0.10 12.80 -0.14
N PRO A 70 1.40 12.62 0.12
CA PRO A 70 2.40 12.64 -0.95
C PRO A 70 2.00 11.69 -2.08
N GLY A 71 2.39 12.02 -3.31
CA GLY A 71 2.14 11.14 -4.45
C GLY A 71 2.76 9.76 -4.22
N LEU A 72 2.05 8.72 -4.65
CA LEU A 72 2.58 7.36 -4.62
C LEU A 72 3.89 7.27 -5.43
N PRO A 73 4.80 6.36 -5.07
CA PRO A 73 6.02 6.11 -5.85
C PRO A 73 5.68 5.87 -7.33
N ARG A 74 6.29 6.66 -8.23
CA ARG A 74 6.01 6.60 -9.69
C ARG A 74 6.63 5.39 -10.37
N ASP A 75 7.69 4.86 -9.77
CA ASP A 75 8.44 3.71 -10.25
C ASP A 75 7.73 2.40 -9.89
N GLU A 76 6.65 2.48 -9.09
CA GLU A 76 5.91 1.33 -8.63
C GLU A 76 4.56 1.21 -9.34
N CYS A 77 4.14 -0.04 -9.49
CA CYS A 77 2.91 -0.43 -10.16
C CYS A 77 1.67 0.23 -9.53
N ILE A 78 0.56 0.21 -10.27
CA ILE A 78 -0.75 0.65 -9.74
C ILE A 78 -1.13 -0.28 -8.58
N PHE A 79 -1.20 0.26 -7.36
CA PHE A 79 -1.60 -0.50 -6.19
C PHE A 79 -3.05 -0.99 -6.32
N ASP A 80 -3.23 -2.31 -6.18
CA ASP A 80 -4.51 -2.99 -6.26
C ASP A 80 -5.38 -2.72 -5.02
N GLU A 81 -4.71 -2.52 -3.88
CA GLU A 81 -5.36 -2.37 -2.60
C GLU A 81 -4.68 -1.28 -1.78
N ILE A 82 -5.50 -0.51 -1.04
CA ILE A 82 -5.00 0.52 -0.14
C ILE A 82 -5.85 0.57 1.13
N SER A 83 -5.23 0.82 2.27
CA SER A 83 -5.91 0.87 3.57
C SER A 83 -5.18 1.77 4.56
N PHE A 84 -5.80 2.02 5.71
CA PHE A 84 -5.15 2.80 6.78
C PHE A 84 -5.46 2.27 8.18
N SER A 85 -4.50 2.44 9.08
CA SER A 85 -4.51 1.86 10.43
C SER A 85 -5.47 2.56 11.39
N GLU A 86 -5.41 3.88 11.45
CA GLU A 86 -6.08 4.75 12.43
C GLU A 86 -6.67 5.99 11.75
N ALA A 87 -7.48 6.78 12.46
CA ALA A 87 -8.02 8.01 11.90
C ALA A 87 -6.91 8.88 11.27
N PRO A 88 -7.09 9.50 10.09
CA PRO A 88 -6.07 10.30 9.41
C PRO A 88 -5.54 11.51 10.20
N THR A 89 -6.26 11.90 11.26
CA THR A 89 -5.89 12.93 12.22
C THR A 89 -5.02 12.42 13.37
N SER A 90 -4.91 11.10 13.54
CA SER A 90 -4.04 10.46 14.53
C SER A 90 -2.58 10.50 14.06
N PRO A 91 -1.60 10.81 14.93
CA PRO A 91 -0.19 10.71 14.60
C PRO A 91 0.26 9.27 14.31
N ASP A 92 -0.49 8.28 14.79
CA ASP A 92 -0.20 6.85 14.61
C ASP A 92 -0.84 6.26 13.34
N CYS A 93 -1.47 7.11 12.52
CA CYS A 93 -2.04 6.66 11.24
C CYS A 93 -0.91 6.26 10.27
N ILE A 94 -1.05 5.06 9.73
CA ILE A 94 -0.21 4.47 8.69
C ILE A 94 -1.13 4.16 7.53
N VAL A 95 -0.70 4.50 6.32
CA VAL A 95 -1.34 4.09 5.08
C VAL A 95 -0.50 2.99 4.47
N LEU A 96 -1.15 1.94 3.98
CA LEU A 96 -0.51 0.82 3.30
C LEU A 96 -1.18 0.63 1.95
N ALA A 97 -0.38 0.56 0.90
CA ALA A 97 -0.77 0.28 -0.48
C ALA A 97 -0.05 -0.99 -0.94
N ILE A 98 -0.76 -1.90 -1.63
CA ILE A 98 -0.23 -3.19 -2.07
C ILE A 98 -0.58 -3.44 -3.53
N HIS A 99 0.41 -3.93 -4.27
CA HIS A 99 0.27 -4.44 -5.62
C HIS A 99 0.77 -5.87 -5.68
N VAL A 100 0.03 -6.74 -6.36
CA VAL A 100 0.41 -8.14 -6.49
C VAL A 100 0.62 -8.49 -7.96
N GLN A 101 1.83 -8.95 -8.27
CA GLN A 101 2.23 -9.36 -9.60
C GLN A 101 2.78 -10.78 -9.57
N SER A 102 1.94 -11.76 -9.90
CA SER A 102 2.31 -13.19 -9.95
C SER A 102 2.89 -13.72 -8.63
N PHE A 103 4.22 -13.72 -8.51
CA PHE A 103 4.97 -14.18 -7.33
C PHE A 103 5.53 -13.02 -6.50
N TRP A 104 5.37 -11.78 -6.95
CA TRP A 104 5.86 -10.59 -6.26
C TRP A 104 4.71 -9.84 -5.61
N VAL A 105 4.92 -9.45 -4.35
CA VAL A 105 4.05 -8.52 -3.63
C VAL A 105 4.86 -7.26 -3.39
N PHE A 106 4.43 -6.18 -4.03
CA PHE A 106 4.96 -4.84 -3.81
C PHE A 106 4.10 -4.15 -2.78
N PHE A 107 4.73 -3.44 -1.86
CA PHE A 107 4.03 -2.65 -0.88
C PHE A 107 4.68 -1.30 -0.69
N ALA A 108 3.86 -0.28 -0.48
CA ALA A 108 4.28 1.03 -0.06
C ALA A 108 3.51 1.43 1.19
N PHE A 109 4.18 2.06 2.14
CA PHE A 109 3.55 2.61 3.33
C PHE A 109 4.08 3.99 3.68
N ILE A 110 3.23 4.77 4.35
CA ILE A 110 3.59 6.10 4.84
C ILE A 110 2.90 6.36 6.18
N ARG A 111 3.62 6.99 7.10
CA ARG A 111 3.06 7.44 8.38
C ARG A 111 2.53 8.86 8.29
N ARG A 112 1.58 9.17 9.16
CA ARG A 112 1.07 10.53 9.25
C ARG A 112 2.19 11.52 9.56
N GLY A 113 2.35 12.50 8.67
CA GLY A 113 3.32 13.58 8.81
C GLY A 113 4.64 13.32 8.10
N GLU A 114 4.85 12.12 7.55
CA GLU A 114 5.94 11.86 6.59
C GLU A 114 5.60 12.49 5.23
N ASP A 115 6.63 12.86 4.48
CA ASP A 115 6.56 13.51 3.16
C ASP A 115 6.93 12.58 2.00
N HIS A 116 7.38 11.36 2.30
CA HIS A 116 7.73 10.34 1.32
C HIS A 116 7.23 8.95 1.73
N TRP A 117 6.86 8.14 0.74
CA TRP A 117 6.49 6.75 0.94
C TRP A 117 7.74 5.88 1.13
N ASN A 118 7.62 4.86 1.97
CA ASN A 118 8.58 3.76 2.05
C ASN A 118 8.01 2.60 1.26
N SER A 119 8.83 1.93 0.45
CA SER A 119 8.36 0.80 -0.34
C SER A 119 9.39 -0.33 -0.42
N ASP A 120 8.89 -1.54 -0.64
CA ASP A 120 9.70 -2.75 -0.81
C ASP A 120 8.85 -3.85 -1.50
N ARG A 121 9.48 -4.96 -1.84
CA ARG A 121 8.84 -6.10 -2.51
C ARG A 121 9.29 -7.43 -1.96
N ILE A 122 8.40 -8.41 -1.98
CA ILE A 122 8.69 -9.76 -1.51
C ILE A 122 8.29 -10.78 -2.57
N TYR A 123 9.15 -11.78 -2.75
CA TYR A 123 8.88 -12.93 -3.58
C TYR A 123 8.23 -14.05 -2.76
N LEU A 124 7.16 -14.62 -3.29
CA LEU A 124 6.36 -15.68 -2.67
C LEU A 124 6.30 -16.87 -3.63
N GLU A 125 7.10 -17.90 -3.37
CA GLU A 125 7.24 -19.11 -4.20
C GLU A 125 5.91 -19.83 -4.49
N SER A 126 4.97 -19.81 -3.53
CA SER A 126 3.64 -20.43 -3.70
C SER A 126 2.65 -19.58 -4.49
N GLY A 127 3.06 -18.39 -4.95
CA GLY A 127 2.16 -17.33 -5.37
C GLY A 127 1.43 -16.71 -4.18
N PHE A 128 0.89 -15.51 -4.40
CA PHE A 128 -0.01 -14.85 -3.46
C PHE A 128 -1.22 -14.37 -4.23
N VAL A 129 -2.41 -14.77 -3.76
CA VAL A 129 -3.67 -14.31 -4.35
C VAL A 129 -4.42 -13.55 -3.26
N PRO A 130 -4.28 -12.22 -3.19
CA PRO A 130 -4.97 -11.46 -2.17
C PRO A 130 -6.47 -11.75 -2.27
N SER A 131 -7.12 -11.99 -1.13
CA SER A 131 -8.57 -11.99 -1.12
C SER A 131 -9.07 -10.58 -1.45
N TYR A 132 -10.31 -10.47 -1.94
CA TYR A 132 -10.94 -9.18 -2.19
C TYR A 132 -11.31 -8.40 -0.91
N SER A 133 -10.82 -8.82 0.27
CA SER A 133 -11.11 -8.13 1.53
C SER A 133 -9.95 -7.25 1.94
N SER A 134 -10.28 -5.99 2.25
CA SER A 134 -9.33 -5.02 2.79
C SER A 134 -8.56 -5.55 3.98
N PRO A 135 -7.23 -5.35 4.04
CA PRO A 135 -6.43 -5.84 5.14
C PRO A 135 -6.88 -5.25 6.47
N ALA A 136 -6.90 -6.10 7.48
CA ALA A 136 -7.24 -5.70 8.84
C ALA A 136 -5.98 -5.18 9.53
N PHE A 137 -6.02 -3.96 10.05
CA PHE A 137 -4.96 -3.46 10.93
C PHE A 137 -5.30 -3.73 12.40
N THR A 138 -4.45 -4.48 13.11
CA THR A 138 -4.57 -4.69 14.56
C THR A 138 -3.21 -4.96 15.19
N ARG A 139 -2.96 -4.42 16.39
CA ARG A 139 -1.70 -4.62 17.14
C ARG A 139 -0.45 -4.36 16.29
N ASP A 140 -0.41 -3.18 15.65
CA ASP A 140 0.72 -2.71 14.85
C ASP A 140 1.06 -3.56 13.62
N ALA A 141 0.11 -4.36 13.14
CA ALA A 141 0.28 -5.21 11.98
C ALA A 141 -0.93 -5.18 11.05
N TYR A 142 -0.69 -5.31 9.76
CA TYR A 142 -1.72 -5.58 8.77
C TYR A 142 -1.84 -7.08 8.53
N TYR A 143 -3.08 -7.56 8.47
CA TYR A 143 -3.40 -8.97 8.23
C TYR A 143 -4.11 -9.10 6.90
N PHE A 144 -3.56 -9.95 6.04
CA PHE A 144 -4.14 -10.27 4.74
C PHE A 144 -4.70 -11.68 4.77
N TRP A 145 -5.87 -11.84 4.17
CA TRP A 145 -6.40 -13.15 3.89
C TRP A 145 -6.01 -13.55 2.47
N ASP A 146 -5.41 -14.72 2.30
CA ASP A 146 -5.25 -15.39 1.01
C ASP A 146 -6.25 -16.56 0.95
N ARG A 147 -6.48 -17.14 -0.24
CA ARG A 147 -7.28 -18.36 -0.43
C ARG A 147 -6.87 -19.52 0.49
N LEU A 148 -5.62 -19.54 0.97
CA LEU A 148 -5.05 -20.68 1.71
C LEU A 148 -4.48 -20.33 3.10
N ASP A 149 -4.10 -19.08 3.39
CA ASP A 149 -3.43 -18.73 4.65
C ASP A 149 -3.58 -17.24 5.05
N VAL A 150 -3.13 -16.89 6.26
CA VAL A 150 -3.11 -15.50 6.79
C VAL A 150 -1.70 -14.95 6.77
N TRP A 151 -1.51 -13.78 6.16
CA TRP A 151 -0.23 -13.10 6.08
C TRP A 151 -0.17 -11.89 7.02
N LEU A 152 0.98 -11.68 7.65
CA LEU A 152 1.22 -10.59 8.59
C LEU A 152 2.22 -9.60 7.99
N PHE A 153 1.84 -8.34 7.80
CA PHE A 153 2.74 -7.24 7.46
C PHE A 153 3.03 -6.39 8.70
N LEU A 154 4.31 -6.22 9.01
CA LEU A 154 4.79 -5.37 10.11
C LEU A 154 5.46 -4.10 9.55
N PRO A 155 4.83 -2.91 9.65
CA PRO A 155 5.47 -1.66 9.30
C PRO A 155 6.59 -1.34 10.29
N LYS A 156 7.81 -1.04 9.81
CA LYS A 156 9.00 -0.75 10.64
C LYS A 156 8.70 0.15 11.84
N HIS A 157 8.93 -0.27 13.08
CA HIS A 157 8.97 0.70 14.19
C HIS A 157 10.22 1.58 14.07
N ARG A 158 10.07 2.90 14.25
CA ARG A 158 11.22 3.79 14.42
C ARG A 158 12.01 3.33 15.65
N ARG A 159 13.28 2.96 15.50
CA ARG A 159 14.21 3.05 16.63
C ARG A 159 14.37 4.53 16.91
N GLU A 160 13.77 5.01 17.99
CA GLU A 160 14.09 6.32 18.55
C GLU A 160 15.60 6.38 18.80
N ARG A 161 16.24 7.44 18.28
CA ARG A 161 17.57 7.89 18.69
C ARG A 161 17.40 9.21 19.41
#